data_AF-A0A976CQX5-F1
#
_entry.id   AF-A0A976CQX5-F1
#
_cell.length_a   1.000
_cell.length_b   1.000
_cell.length_c   1.000
_cell.angle_alpha   90.00
_cell.angle_beta   90.00
_cell.angle_gamma   90.00
#
_symmetry.space_group_name_H-M   'P 1'
#
loop_
_entity.id
_entity.type
_entity.pdbx_description
1 polymer ?
#
loop_
_entity_poly.entity_id
_entity_poly.type
_entity_poly.pdbx_seq_one_letter_code
_entity_poly.pdbx_strand_id
1 'polypeptide(L)' 'MVDHNLMIPIAVLGVGFVAAVSIGSIAWYNSKRPPGWESKERPDFVPKIDKDDLMADVSESKGK' A
#
# COMPACT_ATOMS: atom_id res chain seq x y z
N MET A 1 28.93 -10.31 14.09
CA MET A 1 28.58 -8.89 14.12
C MET A 1 28.07 -8.54 12.73
N VAL A 2 26.88 -7.96 12.60
CA VAL A 2 26.38 -7.53 11.29
C VAL A 2 26.61 -6.04 11.19
N ASP A 3 27.21 -5.59 10.09
CA ASP A 3 27.70 -4.23 9.95
C ASP A 3 26.52 -3.27 9.72
N HIS A 4 26.44 -2.20 10.51
CA HIS A 4 25.38 -1.20 10.38
C HIS A 4 25.27 -0.61 8.96
N ASN A 5 26.41 -0.49 8.27
CA ASN A 5 26.47 0.03 6.90
C ASN A 5 25.73 -0.87 5.89
N LEU A 6 25.62 -2.17 6.16
CA LEU A 6 24.87 -3.11 5.34
C LEU A 6 23.44 -3.33 5.84
N MET A 7 23.20 -3.22 7.15
CA MET A 7 21.85 -3.36 7.73
C MET A 7 20.91 -2.21 7.35
N ILE A 8 21.39 -0.96 7.31
CA ILE A 8 20.58 0.22 6.94
C ILE A 8 19.95 0.07 5.54
N PRO A 9 20.70 -0.19 4.45
CA PRO A 9 20.10 -0.32 3.13
C PRO A 9 19.16 -1.52 3.02
N ILE A 10 19.47 -2.65 3.67
CA ILE A 10 18.60 -3.83 3.69
C ILE A 10 17.27 -3.50 4.38
N ALA A 11 17.31 -2.78 5.51
CA ALA A 11 16.11 -2.36 6.21
C ALA A 11 15.25 -1.42 5.36
N VAL A 12 15.86 -0.43 4.70
CA VAL A 12 15.15 0.49 3.78
C VAL A 12 14.52 -0.26 2.62
N LEU A 13 15.26 -1.19 1.99
CA LEU A 13 14.74 -2.01 0.89
C LEU A 13 13.60 -2.92 1.36
N GLY A 14 13.73 -3.53 2.53
CA GLY A 14 12.69 -4.38 3.11
C GLY A 14 11.41 -3.59 3.41
N VAL A 15 11.51 -2.49 4.15
CA VAL A 15 10.36 -1.65 4.50
C VAL A 15 9.75 -1.02 3.24
N GLY A 16 10.57 -0.50 2.33
CA GLY A 16 10.11 0.08 1.07
C GLY A 16 9.41 -0.94 0.17
N PHE A 17 9.94 -2.17 0.09
CA PHE A 17 9.29 -3.24 -0.64
C PHE A 17 7.93 -3.61 -0.04
N VAL A 18 7.85 -3.78 1.29
CA VAL A 18 6.59 -4.08 1.99
C VAL A 18 5.57 -2.97 1.77
N ALA A 19 5.98 -1.70 1.85
CA ALA A 19 5.11 -0.56 1.56
C ALA A 19 4.61 -0.58 0.10
N ALA A 20 5.51 -0.83 -0.85
CA ALA A 20 5.17 -0.86 -2.27
C ALA A 20 4.19 -1.98 -2.63
N VAL A 21 4.41 -3.21 -2.13
CA VAL A 21 3.48 -4.34 -2.40
C VAL A 21 2.14 -4.14 -1.71
N SER A 22 2.12 -3.53 -0.52
CA SER A 22 0.87 -3.23 0.19
C SER A 22 0.03 -2.22 -0.58
N ILE A 23 0.62 -1.07 -0.92
CA ILE A 23 -0.07 0.00 -1.66
C ILE A 23 -0.48 -0.50 -3.06
N GLY A 24 0.41 -1.19 -3.78
CA GLY A 24 0.13 -1.75 -5.10
C GLY A 24 -1.01 -2.76 -5.09
N SER A 25 -1.07 -3.64 -4.09
CA SER A 25 -2.16 -4.62 -3.94
C SER A 25 -3.49 -3.91 -3.71
N ILE A 26 -3.54 -2.95 -2.78
CA ILE A 26 -4.77 -2.21 -2.49
C ILE A 26 -5.21 -1.40 -3.71
N ALA A 27 -4.28 -0.77 -4.43
CA ALA A 27 -4.58 -0.03 -5.65
C ALA A 27 -5.14 -0.95 -6.76
N TRP A 28 -4.58 -2.14 -6.93
CA TRP A 28 -5.05 -3.11 -7.91
C TRP A 28 -6.47 -3.59 -7.61
N TYR A 29 -6.78 -3.91 -6.35
CA TYR A 29 -8.12 -4.34 -5.93
C TYR A 29 -9.19 -3.23 -5.97
N ASN A 30 -8.78 -1.95 -5.88
CA ASN A 30 -9.66 -0.79 -6.08
C ASN A 30 -9.70 -0.30 -7.53
N SER A 31 -8.88 -0.88 -8.43
CA SER A 31 -8.89 -0.57 -9.85
C SER A 31 -10.02 -1.29 -10.58
N LYS A 32 -10.24 -0.95 -11.86
CA LYS A 32 -11.18 -1.69 -12.72
C LYS A 32 -10.72 -3.13 -12.84
N ARG A 33 -11.65 -4.07 -12.60
CA ARG A 33 -11.39 -5.50 -12.75
C ARG A 33 -11.08 -5.82 -14.22
N PRO A 34 -10.13 -6.73 -14.50
CA PRO A 34 -9.86 -7.16 -15.87
C PRO A 34 -11.08 -7.90 -16.46
N PRO A 35 -11.21 -7.96 -17.79
CA PRO A 35 -12.32 -8.67 -18.44
C PRO A 35 -12.38 -10.14 -18.00
N GLY A 36 -13.57 -10.63 -17.62
CA GLY A 36 -13.77 -12.00 -17.14
C GLY A 36 -13.63 -12.18 -15.62
N TRP A 37 -13.46 -11.08 -14.87
CA TRP A 37 -13.42 -11.04 -13.40
C TRP A 37 -14.65 -10.37 -12.77
N GLU A 38 -15.70 -10.15 -13.55
CA GLU A 38 -16.95 -9.54 -13.10
C GLU A 38 -17.57 -10.30 -11.91
N SER A 39 -17.52 -11.64 -11.94
CA SER A 39 -18.05 -12.51 -10.88
C SER A 39 -17.11 -12.70 -9.68
N LYS A 40 -15.87 -12.16 -9.72
CA LYS A 40 -14.95 -12.23 -8.58
C LYS A 40 -15.17 -11.08 -7.63
N GLU A 41 -15.59 -11.40 -6.42
CA GLU A 41 -15.70 -10.44 -5.35
C GLU A 41 -14.31 -9.99 -4.89
N ARG A 42 -14.22 -8.71 -4.54
CA ARG A 42 -13.02 -8.12 -3.95
C ARG A 42 -12.89 -8.67 -2.53
N PRO A 43 -11.71 -9.11 -2.07
CA PRO A 43 -11.56 -9.66 -0.73
C PRO A 43 -11.95 -8.65 0.36
N ASP A 44 -12.55 -9.14 1.45
CA ASP A 44 -13.07 -8.30 2.54
C ASP A 44 -11.99 -7.54 3.31
N PHE A 45 -10.78 -8.08 3.37
CA PHE A 45 -9.64 -7.48 4.07
C PHE A 45 -9.04 -6.26 3.34
N VAL A 46 -9.43 -6.02 2.09
CA VAL A 46 -8.95 -4.85 1.35
C VAL A 46 -9.78 -3.65 1.80
N PRO A 47 -9.19 -2.53 2.24
CA PRO A 47 -9.93 -1.30 2.48
C PRO A 47 -10.48 -0.72 1.17
N LYS A 48 -11.70 -0.18 1.19
CA LYS A 48 -12.15 0.69 0.10
C LYS A 48 -11.47 2.03 0.31
N ILE A 49 -10.80 2.51 -0.73
CA ILE A 49 -10.10 3.79 -0.68
C ILE A 49 -10.87 4.76 -1.57
N ASP A 50 -11.59 5.67 -0.93
CA ASP A 50 -12.09 6.88 -1.57
C ASP A 50 -10.96 7.93 -1.52
N LYS A 51 -10.64 8.50 -2.68
CA LYS A 51 -9.47 9.40 -2.83
C LYS A 51 -9.60 10.67 -1.99
N ASP A 52 -10.84 11.12 -1.77
CA ASP A 52 -11.15 12.34 -1.04
C ASP A 52 -10.87 12.17 0.46
N ASP A 53 -11.21 11.01 1.03
CA ASP A 53 -10.98 10.70 2.45
C ASP A 53 -9.49 10.53 2.76
N LEU A 54 -8.72 9.96 1.82
CA LEU A 54 -7.29 9.70 2.01
C LEU A 54 -6.45 10.97 1.94
N MET A 55 -6.87 11.97 1.15
CA MET A 55 -6.22 13.29 1.09
C MET A 55 -6.49 14.11 2.36
N ALA A 56 -7.65 13.95 2.99
CA ALA A 56 -7.99 14.64 4.24
C ALA A 56 -7.14 14.14 5.43
N ASP A 57 -6.98 12.81 5.57
CA ASP A 57 -6.24 12.19 6.69
C ASP A 57 -4.73 12.46 6.64
N VAL A 58 -4.12 12.40 5.44
CA VAL A 58 -2.69 12.73 5.26
C VAL A 58 -2.42 14.21 5.53
N SER A 59 -3.36 15.10 5.19
CA SER A 59 -3.25 16.53 5.44
C SER A 59 -3.29 16.84 6.94
N GLU A 60 -4.13 16.14 7.71
CA GLU A 60 -4.22 16.30 9.16
C GLU A 60 -3.01 15.68 9.89
N SER A 61 -2.51 14.54 9.43
CA SER A 61 -1.31 13.91 10.01
C SER A 61 -0.02 14.70 9.78
N LYS A 62 0.06 15.55 8.76
CA LYS A 62 1.24 16.39 8.47
C LYS A 62 1.26 17.69 9.29
N GLY A 63 0.15 18.04 9.93
CA GLY A 63 -0.02 19.26 10.73
C GLY A 63 0.16 19.08 12.24
N LYS A 64 0.37 17.85 12.71
CA LYS A 64 0.70 17.52 14.11
C LYS A 64 2.18 17.23 14.32
#